data_AF-A0A0M2SY57-F1
#
_entry.id   AF-A0A0M2SY57-F1
#
_cell.length_a   1.000
_cell.length_b   1.000
_cell.length_c   1.000
_cell.angle_alpha   90.00
_cell.angle_beta   90.00
_cell.angle_gamma   90.00
#
_symmetry.space_group_name_H-M   'P 1'
#
loop_
_entity.id
_entity.type
_entity.pdbx_description
1 polymer ?
#
loop_
_entity_poly.entity_id
_entity_poly.type
_entity_poly.pdbx_seq_one_letter_code
_entity_poly.pdbx_strand_id
1 'polypeptide(L)'
;MERLPYNQELDYRMIRLLRHSRNLTLKQMATEMNIDPATLSRIETGQMQFTNYYESKLRDAIKRLRITNVEIASIRKIIEVKAIRGIK
;
A
#
# COMPACT_ATOMS: atom_id res chain seq x y z
N MET A 1 -16.57 13.93 -15.88
CA MET A 1 -16.03 13.54 -14.56
C MET A 1 -15.77 12.05 -14.58
N GLU A 2 -14.53 11.64 -14.87
CA GLU A 2 -14.15 10.23 -14.86
C GLU A 2 -14.20 9.70 -13.43
N ARG A 3 -15.19 8.82 -13.17
CA ARG A 3 -15.26 8.07 -11.92
C ARG A 3 -14.07 7.11 -11.92
N LEU A 4 -13.09 7.36 -11.05
CA LEU A 4 -11.99 6.45 -10.79
C LEU A 4 -12.57 5.03 -10.57
N PRO A 5 -12.07 3.99 -11.27
CA PRO A 5 -12.67 2.67 -11.22
C PRO A 5 -12.68 2.14 -9.79
N TYR A 6 -13.85 1.65 -9.33
CA TYR A 6 -14.10 1.15 -7.98
C TYR A 6 -13.24 -0.07 -7.59
N ASN A 7 -12.65 -0.73 -8.59
CA ASN A 7 -11.82 -1.92 -8.45
C ASN A 7 -10.33 -1.60 -8.66
N GLN A 8 -9.79 -0.66 -7.88
CA GLN A 8 -8.34 -0.41 -7.90
C GLN A 8 -7.64 -1.54 -7.14
N GLU A 9 -7.03 -2.47 -7.87
CA GLU A 9 -6.15 -3.49 -7.30
C GLU A 9 -5.03 -2.77 -6.52
N LEU A 10 -5.00 -2.98 -5.20
CA LEU A 10 -3.91 -2.48 -4.38
C LEU A 10 -2.71 -3.41 -4.59
N ASP A 11 -1.58 -2.84 -4.95
CA ASP A 11 -0.34 -3.59 -5.13
C ASP A 11 0.49 -3.57 -3.83
N TYR A 12 1.26 -4.61 -3.56
CA TYR A 12 2.16 -4.66 -2.39
C TYR A 12 3.16 -3.49 -2.38
N ARG A 13 3.50 -2.92 -3.54
CA ARG A 13 4.35 -1.72 -3.66
C ARG A 13 3.73 -0.48 -3.01
N MET A 14 2.40 -0.42 -2.95
CA MET A 14 1.69 0.70 -2.32
C MET A 14 1.92 0.72 -0.81
N ILE A 15 2.00 -0.45 -0.16
CA ILE A 15 2.22 -0.58 1.28
C ILE A 15 3.46 0.20 1.70
N ARG A 16 4.58 -0.01 1.00
CA ARG A 16 5.85 0.64 1.31
C ARG A 16 5.76 2.16 1.15
N LEU A 17 5.12 2.63 0.08
CA LEU A 17 4.95 4.07 -0.16
C LEU A 17 4.01 4.73 0.86
N LEU A 18 2.92 4.07 1.22
CA LEU A 18 1.98 4.52 2.26
C LEU A 18 2.66 4.57 3.64
N ARG A 19 3.49 3.57 3.93
CA ARG A 19 4.30 3.52 5.15
C ARG A 19 5.27 4.70 5.22
N HIS A 20 5.98 4.97 4.12
CA HIS A 20 6.92 6.09 4.04
C HIS A 20 6.22 7.46 4.05
N SER A 21 5.04 7.61 3.45
CA SER A 21 4.32 8.89 3.45
C SER A 21 3.87 9.34 4.83
N ARG A 22 3.70 8.40 5.76
CA ARG A 22 3.37 8.65 7.17
C ARG A 22 4.56 8.47 8.11
N ASN A 23 5.78 8.31 7.58
CA ASN A 23 6.99 8.13 8.36
C ASN A 23 6.92 6.93 9.34
N LEU A 24 6.14 5.91 8.99
CA LEU A 24 5.91 4.74 9.83
C LEU A 24 7.03 3.70 9.67
N THR A 25 7.40 3.07 10.78
CA THR A 25 8.20 1.86 10.76
C THR A 25 7.37 0.67 10.29
N LEU A 26 8.04 -0.42 9.90
CA LEU A 26 7.37 -1.65 9.48
C LEU A 26 6.49 -2.24 10.60
N LYS A 27 6.95 -2.17 11.86
CA LYS A 27 6.15 -2.60 13.01
C LYS A 27 4.89 -1.76 13.19
N GLN A 28 5.00 -0.44 13.09
CA GLN A 28 3.85 0.46 13.21
C GLN A 28 2.83 0.22 12.09
N MET A 29 3.29 0.09 10.85
CA MET A 29 2.40 -0.23 9.73
C MET A 29 1.71 -1.59 9.91
N ALA A 30 2.44 -2.60 10.42
CA ALA A 30 1.86 -3.91 10.73
C ALA A 30 0.78 -3.82 11.83
N THR A 31 1.00 -2.99 12.85
CA THR A 31 -0.02 -2.69 13.88
C THR A 31 -1.26 -2.04 13.28
N GLU A 32 -1.10 -1.05 12.39
CA GLU A 32 -2.22 -0.38 11.71
C GLU A 32 -3.00 -1.33 10.81
N MET A 33 -2.29 -2.22 10.10
CA MET A 33 -2.88 -3.28 9.28
C MET A 33 -3.39 -4.47 10.10
N ASN A 34 -3.12 -4.51 11.41
CA ASN A 34 -3.47 -5.63 12.29
C ASN A 34 -2.98 -6.98 11.75
N ILE A 35 -1.70 -7.03 11.36
CA ILE A 35 -1.00 -8.23 10.91
C ILE A 35 0.36 -8.33 11.59
N ASP A 36 0.99 -9.51 11.50
CA ASP A 36 2.33 -9.71 12.03
C ASP A 36 3.38 -8.93 11.20
N PRO A 37 4.35 -8.25 11.85
CA PRO A 37 5.40 -7.52 11.13
C PRO A 37 6.25 -8.42 10.22
N ALA A 38 6.52 -9.68 10.58
CA ALA A 38 7.24 -10.59 9.69
C ALA A 38 6.43 -10.88 8.42
N THR A 39 5.11 -11.02 8.55
CA THR A 39 4.18 -11.17 7.42
C THR A 39 4.21 -9.93 6.51
N LEU A 40 4.12 -8.72 7.10
CA LEU A 40 4.21 -7.48 6.32
C LEU A 40 5.55 -7.38 5.58
N SER A 41 6.66 -7.77 6.21
CA SER A 41 7.98 -7.78 5.58
C SER A 41 8.07 -8.75 4.40
N ARG A 42 7.46 -9.94 4.50
CA ARG A 42 7.43 -10.91 3.39
C ARG A 42 6.57 -10.40 2.22
N ILE A 43 5.49 -9.69 2.52
CA ILE A 43 4.64 -9.05 1.51
C ILE A 43 5.40 -7.90 0.82
N GLU A 44 6.04 -7.00 1.58
CA GLU A 44 6.81 -5.86 1.01
C GLU A 44 7.97 -6.32 0.13
N THR A 45 8.55 -7.50 0.40
CA THR A 45 9.67 -8.08 -0.36
C THR A 45 9.23 -9.00 -1.49
N GLY A 46 7.93 -9.24 -1.66
CA GLY A 46 7.39 -10.16 -2.68
C GLY A 46 7.63 -11.64 -2.39
N GLN A 47 8.04 -11.99 -1.17
CA GLN A 47 8.18 -13.38 -0.71
C GLN A 47 6.84 -14.03 -0.37
N MET A 48 5.78 -13.23 -0.20
CA MET A 48 4.42 -13.70 0.08
C MET A 48 3.44 -13.04 -0.88
N GLN A 49 2.46 -13.81 -1.35
CA GLN A 49 1.42 -13.29 -2.22
C GLN A 49 0.52 -12.30 -1.47
N PHE A 50 0.28 -11.17 -2.10
CA PHE A 50 -0.70 -10.19 -1.64
C PHE A 50 -2.09 -10.67 -2.02
N THR A 51 -2.79 -11.25 -1.05
CA THR A 51 -4.16 -11.78 -1.22
C THR A 51 -5.22 -10.74 -0.84
N ASN A 52 -6.47 -11.00 -1.21
CA ASN A 52 -7.63 -10.15 -0.86
C ASN A 52 -7.76 -9.89 0.65
N TYR A 53 -7.28 -10.81 1.49
CA TYR A 53 -7.23 -10.61 2.94
C TYR A 53 -6.34 -9.42 3.31
N TYR A 54 -5.12 -9.36 2.77
CA TYR A 54 -4.18 -8.27 3.04
C TYR A 54 -4.61 -6.97 2.36
N GLU A 55 -5.28 -7.06 1.22
CA GLU A 55 -5.93 -5.90 0.61
C GLU A 55 -6.95 -5.27 1.55
N SER A 56 -7.84 -6.07 2.14
CA SER A 56 -8.84 -5.59 3.09
C SER A 56 -8.18 -4.91 4.30
N LYS A 57 -7.13 -5.53 4.86
CA LYS A 57 -6.35 -4.95 5.96
C LYS A 57 -5.66 -3.63 5.59
N LEU A 58 -5.14 -3.54 4.36
CA LEU A 58 -4.52 -2.30 3.87
C LEU A 58 -5.56 -1.19 3.71
N ARG A 59 -6.77 -1.52 3.20
CA ARG A 59 -7.88 -0.56 3.11
C ARG A 59 -8.29 -0.05 4.49
N ASP A 60 -8.32 -0.91 5.49
CA ASP A 60 -8.61 -0.50 6.87
C ASP A 60 -7.51 0.41 7.44
N ALA A 61 -6.23 0.08 7.20
CA ALA A 61 -5.11 0.93 7.59
C ALA A 61 -5.16 2.31 6.91
N ILE A 62 -5.49 2.37 5.62
CA ILE A 62 -5.68 3.63 4.86
C ILE A 62 -6.74 4.51 5.52
N LYS A 63 -7.88 3.92 5.92
CA LYS A 63 -8.96 4.63 6.63
C LYS A 63 -8.48 5.14 7.99
N ARG A 64 -7.76 4.33 8.78
CA ARG A 64 -7.21 4.71 10.09
C ARG A 64 -6.19 5.84 9.99
N LEU A 65 -5.30 5.76 9.01
CA LEU A 65 -4.25 6.75 8.74
C LEU A 65 -4.76 8.02 8.06
N ARG A 66 -6.09 8.13 7.84
CA ARG A 66 -6.76 9.26 7.18
C ARG A 66 -6.08 9.64 5.87
N ILE A 67 -5.67 8.64 5.09
CA ILE A 67 -5.01 8.87 3.82
C ILE A 67 -6.08 9.31 2.82
N THR A 68 -5.86 10.47 2.22
CA THR A 68 -6.82 11.05 1.29
C THR A 68 -6.73 10.41 -0.08
N ASN A 69 -7.81 10.49 -0.87
CA ASN A 69 -7.80 10.00 -2.25
C ASN A 69 -6.72 10.66 -3.12
N VAL A 70 -6.36 11.92 -2.81
CA VAL A 70 -5.28 12.66 -3.50
C VAL A 70 -3.92 12.01 -3.23
N GLU A 71 -3.66 11.59 -1.99
CA GLU A 71 -2.43 10.88 -1.62
C GLU A 71 -2.35 9.51 -2.30
N ILE A 72 -3.46 8.77 -2.34
CA ILE A 72 -3.52 7.47 -3.04
C ILE A 72 -3.22 7.64 -4.53
N ALA A 73 -3.83 8.65 -5.18
CA ALA A 73 -3.58 8.94 -6.59
C ALA A 73 -2.11 9.32 -6.84
N SER A 74 -1.50 10.09 -5.93
CA SER A 74 -0.10 10.49 -6.02
C SER A 74 0.84 9.28 -5.88
N ILE A 75 0.58 8.40 -4.92
CA ILE A 75 1.34 7.15 -4.72
C ILE A 75 1.24 6.25 -5.95
N ARG A 76 0.06 6.14 -6.56
CA ARG A 76 -0.13 5.36 -7.79
C ARG A 76 0.71 5.92 -8.94
N LYS A 77 0.72 7.25 -9.11
CA LYS A 77 1.55 7.91 -10.12
C LYS A 77 3.05 7.66 -9.89
N ILE A 78 3.49 7.62 -8.64
CA ILE A 78 4.88 7.27 -8.30
C ILE A 78 5.22 5.83 -8.74
N ILE A 79 4.32 4.87 -8.50
CA ILE A 79 4.52 3.47 -8.93
C ILE A 79 4.58 3.38 -10.46
N GLU A 80 3.66 4.05 -11.15
CA GLU A 80 3.60 4.08 -12.62
C GLU A 80 4.89 4.66 -13.22
N VAL A 81 5.35 5.80 -12.69
CA VAL A 81 6.60 6.42 -13.14
C VAL A 81 7.82 5.52 -12.85
N LYS A 82 7.86 4.84 -11.71
CA LYS A 82 8.92 3.87 -11.39
C LYS A 82 8.90 2.67 -12.34
N ALA A 83 7.71 2.16 -12.66
CA ALA A 83 7.53 1.06 -13.61
C ALA A 83 7.98 1.46 -15.03
N ILE A 84 7.61 2.66 -15.49
CA ILE A 84 8.03 3.19 -16.79
C ILE A 84 9.56 3.35 -16.86
N ARG A 85 10.19 3.77 -15.75
CA ARG A 85 11.65 3.92 -15.69
C ARG A 85 12.41 2.59 -15.64
N GLY A 86 11.72 1.44 -15.58
CA GLY A 86 12.37 0.12 -15.45
C GLY A 86 13.09 -0.08 -14.12
N ILE A 87 12.86 0.79 -13.14
CA ILE A 87 13.49 0.73 -11.82
C ILE A 87 12.58 -0.11 -10.92
N LYS A 88 13.01 -1.36 -10.66
CA LYS A 88 12.38 -2.26 -9.68
C LYS A 88 12.51 -1.70 -8.26
#